data_AF-A0A0M3IZ66-F1
#
_entry.id   AF-A0A0M3IZ66-F1
#
_cell.length_a   1.000
_cell.length_b   1.000
_cell.length_c   1.000
_cell.angle_alpha   90.00
_cell.angle_beta   90.00
_cell.angle_gamma   90.00
#
_symmetry.space_group_name_H-M   'P 1'
#
loop_
_entity.id
_entity.type
_entity.pdbx_description
1 polymer ?
#
loop_
_entity_poly.entity_id
_entity_poly.type
_entity_poly.pdbx_seq_one_letter_code
_entity_poly.pdbx_strand_id
1 'polypeptide(L)'
;MELVTATLWWSGPAWLSQDKPFWPKSAYCDTQDIDDDDKHEQFPNSASFTAQVLITPPPINFIDTQRFNNWSKLRRTTAYILRFIKKLAPAQASWLSNVSSSNTSFTANDLALAETVLLRQTQSCIDKTDIEKWELHLDKQQIWRCGGRLPSNLGFLPRKRLEIDY
;
A
#
# COMPACT_ATOMS: atom_id res chain seq x y z
N MET A 1 -34.33 24.41 -17.59
CA MET A 1 -35.37 23.62 -16.90
C MET A 1 -35.28 22.15 -17.34
N GLU A 2 -34.13 21.48 -17.19
CA GLU A 2 -33.96 20.09 -17.69
C GLU A 2 -33.57 19.06 -16.62
N LEU A 3 -33.09 19.47 -15.44
CA LEU A 3 -32.80 18.52 -14.35
C LEU A 3 -34.02 18.12 -13.51
N VAL A 4 -35.09 18.91 -13.54
CA VAL A 4 -36.28 18.66 -12.71
C VAL A 4 -37.15 17.54 -13.29
N THR A 5 -37.03 17.28 -14.60
CA THR A 5 -37.77 16.22 -15.30
C THR A 5 -37.05 14.88 -15.34
N ALA A 6 -35.83 14.79 -14.79
CA ALA A 6 -35.07 13.55 -14.70
C ALA A 6 -35.61 12.68 -13.55
N THR A 7 -36.78 12.07 -13.76
CA THR A 7 -37.40 11.11 -12.82
C THR A 7 -36.42 10.02 -12.42
N LEU A 8 -35.53 9.58 -13.32
CA LEU A 8 -34.51 8.58 -13.01
C LEU A 8 -33.61 8.95 -11.80
N TRP A 9 -33.37 10.24 -11.54
CA TRP A 9 -32.56 10.68 -10.40
C TRP A 9 -33.36 10.74 -9.09
N TRP A 10 -34.67 11.00 -9.18
CA TRP A 10 -35.53 11.20 -8.00
C TRP A 10 -36.29 9.93 -7.59
N SER A 11 -36.77 9.14 -8.56
CA SER A 11 -37.47 7.87 -8.32
C SER A 11 -36.56 6.65 -8.47
N GLY A 12 -35.34 6.85 -8.99
CA GLY A 12 -34.46 5.74 -9.31
C GLY A 12 -34.97 4.90 -10.50
N PRO A 13 -34.30 3.77 -10.78
CA PRO A 13 -34.74 2.81 -11.78
C PRO A 13 -36.06 2.15 -11.38
N ALA A 14 -36.91 1.84 -12.37
CA ALA A 14 -38.23 1.25 -12.13
C ALA A 14 -38.21 -0.07 -11.32
N TRP A 15 -37.11 -0.84 -11.41
CA TRP A 15 -36.94 -2.07 -10.64
C TRP A 15 -36.80 -1.84 -9.13
N LEU A 16 -36.31 -0.67 -8.71
CA LEU A 16 -36.12 -0.36 -7.29
C LEU A 16 -37.45 -0.19 -6.56
N SER A 17 -38.49 0.24 -7.28
CA SER A 17 -39.86 0.38 -6.76
C SER A 17 -40.68 -0.91 -6.88
N GLN A 18 -40.13 -1.97 -7.48
CA GLN A 18 -40.79 -3.27 -7.64
C GLN A 18 -40.30 -4.27 -6.59
N ASP A 19 -41.03 -5.38 -6.45
CA ASP A 19 -40.66 -6.45 -5.54
C ASP A 19 -39.28 -7.05 -5.90
N LYS A 20 -38.59 -7.57 -4.88
CA LYS A 20 -37.27 -8.23 -4.96
C LYS A 20 -37.03 -9.14 -6.18
N PRO A 21 -38.00 -9.94 -6.71
CA PRO A 21 -37.79 -10.74 -7.92
C PRO A 21 -37.50 -9.95 -9.20
N PHE A 22 -37.86 -8.68 -9.27
CA PHE A 22 -37.63 -7.80 -10.43
C PHE A 22 -36.31 -7.04 -10.34
N TRP A 23 -35.59 -7.18 -9.22
CA TRP A 23 -34.29 -6.55 -9.06
C TRP A 23 -33.26 -7.23 -9.95
N PRO A 24 -32.28 -6.47 -10.47
CA PRO A 24 -31.20 -7.06 -11.24
C PRO A 24 -30.48 -8.10 -10.38
N LYS A 25 -30.43 -9.34 -10.87
CA LYS A 25 -29.66 -10.41 -10.25
C LYS A 25 -28.18 -10.02 -10.35
N SER A 26 -27.62 -9.59 -9.22
CA SER A 26 -26.20 -9.32 -9.07
C SER A 26 -25.42 -10.56 -9.50
N ALA A 27 -24.48 -10.41 -10.45
CA ALA A 27 -23.53 -11.47 -10.80
C ALA A 27 -22.58 -11.85 -9.62
N TYR A 28 -22.75 -11.21 -8.46
CA TYR A 28 -21.97 -11.41 -7.24
C TYR A 28 -22.78 -11.98 -6.06
N CYS A 29 -24.03 -12.41 -6.26
CA CYS A 29 -24.81 -13.06 -5.19
C CYS A 29 -25.07 -14.54 -5.49
N ASP A 30 -24.04 -15.36 -5.29
CA ASP A 30 -24.24 -16.69 -4.70
C ASP A 30 -23.87 -16.58 -3.21
N THR A 31 -24.74 -15.95 -2.44
CA THR A 31 -24.76 -16.18 -0.99
C THR A 31 -25.77 -17.30 -0.77
N GLN A 32 -25.26 -18.52 -0.62
CA GLN A 32 -25.99 -19.56 0.08
C GLN A 32 -26.50 -18.98 1.40
N ASP A 33 -27.76 -19.28 1.69
CA ASP A 33 -28.47 -18.87 2.89
C ASP A 33 -27.60 -19.11 4.13
N ILE A 34 -27.16 -18.01 4.77
CA ILE A 34 -26.58 -18.07 6.10
C ILE A 34 -27.76 -18.09 7.06
N ASP A 35 -28.16 -19.30 7.39
CA ASP A 35 -28.97 -19.60 8.57
C ASP A 35 -28.16 -19.16 9.81
N ASP A 36 -28.82 -18.44 10.71
CA ASP A 36 -28.33 -18.10 12.04
C ASP A 36 -28.10 -19.41 12.81
N ASP A 37 -26.86 -19.88 12.92
CA ASP A 37 -26.45 -20.71 14.06
C ASP A 37 -24.93 -20.73 14.26
N ASP A 38 -24.55 -20.69 15.54
CA ASP A 38 -23.20 -20.69 16.08
C ASP A 38 -22.31 -21.82 15.51
N LYS A 39 -21.31 -21.48 14.68
CA LYS A 39 -20.18 -22.37 14.43
C LYS A 39 -18.86 -21.61 14.42
N HIS A 40 -18.18 -21.71 15.56
CA HIS A 40 -16.74 -21.55 15.69
C HIS A 40 -16.00 -22.35 14.60
N GLU A 41 -15.45 -21.66 13.60
CA GLU A 41 -14.43 -22.26 12.74
C GLU A 41 -13.09 -22.21 13.47
N GLN A 42 -12.78 -23.34 14.11
CA GLN A 42 -11.47 -23.65 14.67
C GLN A 42 -10.44 -23.72 13.53
N PHE A 43 -9.50 -22.78 13.51
CA PHE A 43 -8.29 -22.92 12.70
C PHE A 43 -7.45 -24.08 13.27
N PRO A 44 -6.96 -25.02 12.44
CA PRO A 44 -6.18 -26.15 12.93
C PRO A 44 -4.82 -25.68 13.45
N ASN A 45 -4.56 -25.98 14.72
CA ASN A 45 -3.23 -25.90 15.33
C ASN A 45 -2.26 -26.80 14.54
N SER A 46 -1.49 -26.21 13.64
CA SER A 46 -0.31 -26.85 13.06
C SER A 46 0.95 -26.25 13.65
N ALA A 47 1.68 -27.12 14.35
CA ALA A 47 2.97 -26.87 14.97
C ALA A 47 3.91 -26.11 14.02
N SER A 48 4.43 -24.97 14.48
CA SER A 48 5.41 -24.21 13.71
C SER A 48 6.80 -24.34 14.32
N PHE A 49 7.58 -25.11 13.59
CA PHE A 49 9.03 -25.20 13.54
C PHE A 49 9.73 -23.86 13.83
N THR A 50 10.63 -23.86 14.80
CA THR A 50 11.52 -22.73 15.12
C THR A 50 12.56 -22.57 14.01
N ALA A 51 12.18 -21.88 12.94
CA ALA A 51 13.12 -21.23 12.04
C ALA A 51 12.91 -19.73 12.17
N GLN A 52 13.96 -19.02 12.61
CA GLN A 52 14.01 -17.56 12.57
C GLN A 52 14.11 -17.11 11.11
N VAL A 53 13.01 -17.23 10.36
CA VAL A 53 12.84 -16.54 9.10
C VAL A 53 12.38 -15.14 9.46
N LEU A 54 13.13 -14.12 9.04
CA LEU A 54 12.65 -12.75 9.01
C LEU A 54 11.37 -12.75 8.18
N ILE A 55 10.21 -12.88 8.85
CA ILE A 55 8.89 -12.85 8.21
C ILE A 55 8.73 -11.42 7.70
N THR A 56 9.20 -11.19 6.47
CA THR A 56 8.69 -10.08 5.70
C THR A 56 7.23 -10.44 5.43
N PRO A 57 6.24 -9.71 5.98
CA PRO A 57 4.86 -10.01 5.69
C PRO A 57 4.67 -10.01 4.16
N PRO A 58 3.79 -10.88 3.61
CA PRO A 58 3.54 -10.92 2.18
C PRO A 58 3.22 -9.51 1.69
N PRO A 59 3.67 -9.12 0.48
CA PRO A 59 3.48 -7.76 0.01
C PRO A 59 2.00 -7.47 -0.09
N ILE A 60 1.51 -6.68 0.85
CA ILE A 60 0.15 -6.18 0.81
C ILE A 60 0.12 -5.20 -0.37
N ASN A 61 -0.39 -5.65 -1.52
CA ASN A 61 -0.75 -4.78 -2.63
C ASN A 61 -2.07 -4.07 -2.28
N PHE A 62 -2.01 -3.07 -1.40
CA PHE A 62 -3.21 -2.34 -0.97
C PHE A 62 -3.56 -1.17 -1.89
N ILE A 63 -2.67 -0.79 -2.82
CA ILE A 63 -2.95 0.24 -3.82
C ILE A 63 -2.47 -0.18 -5.21
N ASP A 64 -3.37 -0.06 -6.19
CA ASP A 64 -3.04 -0.24 -7.60
C ASP A 64 -2.40 1.05 -8.14
N THR A 65 -1.08 1.02 -8.30
CA THR A 65 -0.29 2.18 -8.74
C THR A 65 -0.59 2.58 -10.18
N GLN A 66 -1.05 1.65 -11.03
CA GLN A 66 -1.33 1.90 -12.45
C GLN A 66 -2.56 2.79 -12.67
N ARG A 67 -3.43 2.93 -11.66
CA ARG A 67 -4.59 3.83 -11.69
C ARG A 67 -4.25 5.31 -11.50
N PHE A 68 -3.00 5.62 -11.18
CA PHE A 68 -2.56 6.98 -10.88
C PHE A 68 -1.62 7.49 -11.97
N ASN A 69 -1.97 8.62 -12.57
CA ASN A 69 -1.14 9.33 -13.53
C ASN A 69 -0.27 10.43 -12.91
N ASN A 70 -0.34 10.59 -11.58
CA ASN A 70 0.33 11.66 -10.86
C ASN A 70 0.93 11.13 -9.55
N TRP A 71 2.25 11.25 -9.44
CA TRP A 71 3.02 10.79 -8.27
C TRP A 71 2.57 11.48 -6.97
N SER A 72 2.35 12.79 -6.99
CA SER A 72 1.87 13.52 -5.81
C SER A 72 0.47 13.07 -5.39
N LYS A 73 -0.41 12.77 -6.35
CA LYS A 73 -1.75 12.22 -6.07
C LYS A 73 -1.62 10.83 -5.43
N LEU A 74 -0.81 9.95 -6.00
CA LEU A 74 -0.55 8.62 -5.46
C LEU A 74 -0.03 8.70 -4.02
N ARG A 75 1.02 9.51 -3.75
CA ARG A 75 1.57 9.69 -2.40
C ARG A 75 0.54 10.19 -1.39
N ARG A 76 -0.28 11.18 -1.77
CA ARG A 76 -1.33 11.71 -0.89
C ARG A 76 -2.41 10.67 -0.60
N THR A 77 -2.85 9.92 -1.61
CA THR A 77 -3.82 8.84 -1.43
C THR A 77 -3.27 7.74 -0.52
N THR A 78 -2.02 7.33 -0.70
CA THR A 78 -1.35 6.39 0.19
C THR A 78 -1.29 6.92 1.63
N ALA A 79 -0.94 8.19 1.82
CA ALA A 79 -0.92 8.81 3.15
C ALA A 79 -2.31 8.81 3.82
N TYR A 80 -3.40 9.02 3.06
CA TYR A 80 -4.76 8.87 3.58
C TYR A 80 -5.06 7.44 4.02
N ILE A 81 -4.70 6.44 3.22
CA ILE A 81 -4.91 5.02 3.55
C ILE A 81 -4.16 4.64 4.82
N LEU A 82 -2.88 5.01 4.92
CA LEU A 82 -2.07 4.72 6.11
C LEU A 82 -2.68 5.35 7.37
N ARG A 83 -3.18 6.57 7.25
CA ARG A 83 -3.87 7.22 8.34
C ARG A 83 -5.20 6.57 8.70
N PHE A 84 -5.93 6.05 7.72
CA PHE A 84 -7.12 5.26 7.95
C PHE A 84 -6.79 3.96 8.70
N ILE A 85 -5.75 3.24 8.27
CA ILE A 85 -5.26 2.02 8.94
C ILE A 85 -4.87 2.31 10.40
N LYS A 86 -4.16 3.42 10.66
CA LYS A 86 -3.82 3.85 12.02
C LYS A 86 -5.05 4.04 12.91
N LYS A 87 -6.15 4.56 12.36
CA LYS A 87 -7.41 4.75 13.10
C LYS A 87 -8.16 3.44 13.33
N LEU A 88 -8.13 2.53 12.36
CA LEU A 88 -8.88 1.27 12.40
C LEU A 88 -8.22 0.23 13.31
N ALA A 89 -6.89 0.13 13.27
CA ALA A 89 -6.13 -0.93 13.95
C ALA A 89 -4.94 -0.36 14.76
N PRO A 90 -5.19 0.46 15.79
CA PRO A 90 -4.13 1.16 16.52
C PRO A 90 -3.08 0.22 17.15
N ALA A 91 -3.49 -0.97 17.60
CA ALA A 91 -2.59 -1.98 18.18
C ALA A 91 -1.63 -2.59 17.14
N GLN A 92 -2.11 -2.81 15.91
CA GLN A 92 -1.32 -3.41 14.82
C GLN A 92 -0.54 -2.35 14.02
N ALA A 93 -0.98 -1.10 14.09
CA ALA A 93 -0.40 0.05 13.40
C ALA A 93 0.58 0.85 14.27
N SER A 94 1.24 0.23 15.25
CA SER A 94 2.23 0.89 16.12
C SER A 94 3.36 1.54 15.32
N TRP A 95 3.74 0.95 14.19
CA TRP A 95 4.72 1.49 13.23
C TRP A 95 4.27 2.78 12.52
N LEU A 96 2.98 3.14 12.59
CA LEU A 96 2.40 4.39 12.09
C LEU A 96 2.26 5.46 13.19
N SER A 97 2.88 5.27 14.37
CA SER A 97 2.83 6.21 15.49
C SER A 97 3.19 7.65 15.08
N ASN A 98 4.19 7.81 14.20
CA ASN A 98 4.68 9.10 13.70
C ASN A 98 3.77 9.76 12.65
N VAL A 99 2.76 9.07 12.13
CA VAL A 99 1.84 9.64 11.13
C VAL A 99 0.91 10.66 11.79
N SER A 100 0.74 11.83 11.16
CA SER A 100 -0.12 12.89 11.67
C SER A 100 -1.58 12.44 11.84
N SER A 101 -2.17 12.81 12.98
CA SER A 101 -3.59 12.64 13.25
C SER A 101 -4.45 13.79 12.71
N SER A 102 -3.86 14.82 12.07
CA SER A 102 -4.58 16.03 11.64
C SER A 102 -5.39 15.81 10.34
N ASN A 103 -6.68 16.17 10.32
CA ASN A 103 -7.56 15.99 9.14
C ASN A 103 -7.23 16.93 7.98
N THR A 104 -6.46 17.99 8.22
CA THR A 104 -6.36 19.15 7.33
C THR A 104 -5.12 19.16 6.45
N SER A 105 -3.99 18.59 6.88
CA SER A 105 -2.77 18.57 6.08
C SER A 105 -1.87 17.38 6.38
N PHE A 106 -1.08 16.99 5.37
CA PHE A 106 0.00 16.01 5.52
C PHE A 106 1.30 16.71 5.84
N THR A 107 2.04 16.17 6.80
CA THR A 107 3.41 16.58 7.08
C THR A 107 4.37 15.98 6.05
N ALA A 108 5.59 16.52 5.97
CA ALA A 108 6.64 15.94 5.13
C ALA A 108 6.92 14.46 5.49
N ASN A 109 6.86 14.13 6.79
CA ASN A 109 7.06 12.76 7.27
C ASN A 109 5.97 11.80 6.79
N ASP A 110 4.71 12.24 6.76
CA ASP A 110 3.60 11.41 6.26
C ASP A 110 3.81 11.03 4.79
N LEU A 111 4.24 12.01 3.98
CA LEU A 111 4.50 11.80 2.55
C LEU A 111 5.76 10.96 2.30
N ALA A 112 6.79 11.10 3.13
CA ALA A 112 8.00 10.28 3.06
C ALA A 112 7.74 8.83 3.47
N LEU A 113 6.88 8.61 4.47
CA LEU A 113 6.46 7.28 4.88
C LEU A 113 5.60 6.62 3.80
N ALA A 114 4.64 7.37 3.23
CA ALA A 114 3.83 6.89 2.11
C ALA A 114 4.69 6.47 0.90
N GLU A 115 5.72 7.25 0.58
CA GLU A 115 6.69 6.93 -0.46
C GLU A 115 7.49 5.66 -0.16
N THR A 116 8.01 5.53 1.07
CA THR A 116 8.70 4.31 1.51
C THR A 116 7.83 3.06 1.35
N VAL A 117 6.55 3.14 1.74
CA VAL A 117 5.62 2.02 1.62
C VAL A 117 5.35 1.66 0.15
N LEU A 118 5.15 2.66 -0.72
CA LEU A 118 4.98 2.44 -2.15
C LEU A 118 6.20 1.78 -2.78
N LEU A 119 7.42 2.25 -2.43
CA LEU A 119 8.66 1.67 -2.93
C LEU A 119 8.78 0.20 -2.50
N ARG A 120 8.54 -0.10 -1.22
CA ARG A 120 8.54 -1.49 -0.72
C ARG A 120 7.52 -2.37 -1.43
N GLN A 121 6.32 -1.86 -1.69
CA GLN A 121 5.30 -2.60 -2.45
C GLN A 121 5.79 -2.89 -3.88
N THR A 122 6.35 -1.90 -4.58
CA THR A 122 6.86 -2.12 -5.94
C THR A 122 8.06 -3.05 -6.00
N GLN A 123 8.87 -3.07 -4.94
CA GLN A 123 10.10 -3.84 -4.88
C GLN A 123 9.91 -5.25 -4.31
N SER A 124 8.69 -5.62 -3.92
CA SER A 124 8.45 -6.90 -3.25
C SER A 124 8.59 -8.13 -4.15
N CYS A 125 8.54 -7.92 -5.46
CA CYS A 125 8.67 -8.98 -6.47
C CYS A 125 10.01 -8.94 -7.21
N ILE A 126 11.02 -8.23 -6.68
CA ILE A 126 12.36 -8.20 -7.27
C ILE A 126 13.00 -9.59 -7.15
N ASP A 127 13.52 -10.09 -8.27
CA ASP A 127 14.20 -11.39 -8.33
C ASP A 127 15.72 -11.25 -8.09
N LYS A 128 16.35 -12.35 -7.68
CA LYS A 128 17.81 -12.44 -7.47
C LYS A 128 18.60 -12.09 -8.73
N THR A 129 18.08 -12.47 -9.89
CA THR A 129 18.69 -12.15 -11.19
C THR A 129 18.79 -10.63 -11.41
N ASP A 130 17.74 -9.89 -11.06
CA ASP A 130 17.75 -8.43 -11.10
C ASP A 130 18.66 -7.82 -10.03
N ILE A 131 18.68 -8.39 -8.81
CA ILE A 131 19.58 -7.95 -7.74
C ILE A 131 21.04 -8.00 -8.18
N GLU A 132 21.45 -9.14 -8.75
CA GLU A 132 22.82 -9.34 -9.24
C GLU A 132 23.13 -8.44 -10.44
N LYS A 133 22.23 -8.42 -11.43
CA LYS A 133 22.39 -7.63 -12.66
C LYS A 133 22.58 -6.14 -12.40
N TRP A 134 21.85 -5.59 -11.42
CA TRP A 134 21.85 -4.16 -11.13
C TRP A 134 22.66 -3.80 -9.88
N GLU A 135 23.39 -4.75 -9.31
CA GLU A 135 24.16 -4.61 -8.06
C GLU A 135 23.32 -3.92 -6.96
N LEU A 136 22.09 -4.41 -6.79
CA LEU A 136 21.15 -3.83 -5.83
C LEU A 136 21.60 -4.11 -4.41
N HIS A 137 21.54 -3.09 -3.56
CA HIS A 137 21.79 -3.21 -2.13
C HIS A 137 20.65 -2.56 -1.34
N LEU A 138 20.37 -3.09 -0.16
CA LEU A 138 19.38 -2.49 0.74
C LEU A 138 19.97 -1.28 1.47
N ASP A 139 19.18 -0.21 1.56
CA ASP A 139 19.51 0.93 2.41
C ASP A 139 19.05 0.74 3.86
N LYS A 140 19.25 1.78 4.68
CA LYS A 140 18.81 1.81 6.09
C LYS A 140 17.29 1.67 6.25
N GLN A 141 16.52 1.99 5.22
CA GLN A 141 15.06 1.91 5.17
C GLN A 141 14.59 0.60 4.53
N GLN A 142 15.49 -0.34 4.24
CA GLN A 142 15.18 -1.63 3.59
C GLN A 142 14.54 -1.44 2.21
N ILE A 143 15.03 -0.45 1.46
CA ILE A 143 14.68 -0.20 0.06
C ILE A 143 15.88 -0.61 -0.80
N TRP A 144 15.63 -1.35 -1.87
CA TRP A 144 16.66 -1.69 -2.85
C TRP A 144 17.10 -0.44 -3.62
N ARG A 145 18.42 -0.20 -3.65
CA ARG A 145 19.05 0.90 -4.38
C ARG A 145 20.14 0.36 -5.29
N CYS A 146 20.28 0.97 -6.48
CA CYS A 146 21.40 0.67 -7.35
C CYS A 146 22.69 1.24 -6.78
N GLY A 147 23.79 0.49 -6.91
CA GLY A 147 25.13 1.05 -6.77
C GLY A 147 25.34 2.25 -7.69
N GLY A 148 26.00 3.29 -7.20
CA GLY A 148 26.49 4.35 -8.08
C GLY A 148 27.60 3.82 -8.99
N ARG A 149 28.00 4.60 -9.99
CA ARG A 149 29.16 4.26 -10.85
C ARG A 149 30.49 4.21 -10.10
N LEU A 150 30.53 4.77 -8.89
CA LEU A 150 31.70 4.71 -8.04
C LEU A 150 31.59 3.45 -7.19
N PRO A 151 32.64 2.60 -7.19
CA PRO A 151 32.62 1.37 -6.41
C PRO A 151 32.43 1.72 -4.94
N SER A 152 31.45 1.07 -4.31
CA SER A 152 31.05 1.24 -2.91
C SER A 152 32.20 1.04 -1.91
N ASN A 153 33.31 0.43 -2.37
CA ASN A 153 34.52 0.17 -1.61
C ASN A 153 35.55 1.31 -1.65
N LEU A 154 35.25 2.43 -2.32
CA LEU A 154 36.06 3.64 -2.20
C LEU A 154 35.59 4.41 -0.95
N GLY A 155 36.12 3.99 0.21
CA GLY A 155 36.12 4.84 1.40
C GLY A 155 36.56 6.25 0.99
N PHE A 156 35.78 7.25 1.40
CA PHE A 156 35.99 8.68 1.17
C PHE A 156 37.48 9.00 0.95
N LEU A 157 37.93 9.07 -0.31
CA LEU A 157 39.25 9.61 -0.57
C LEU A 157 39.17 11.09 -0.24
N PRO A 158 40.00 11.60 0.69
CA PRO A 158 40.04 13.02 0.96
C PRO A 158 40.41 13.70 -0.36
N ARG A 159 39.59 14.68 -0.74
CA ARG A 159 39.75 15.50 -1.93
C ARG A 159 41.12 16.19 -1.82
N LYS A 160 42.18 15.59 -2.36
CA LYS A 160 43.48 16.26 -2.48
C LYS A 160 43.26 17.44 -3.42
N ARG A 161 43.19 18.63 -2.83
CA ARG A 161 43.29 19.90 -3.54
C ARG A 161 44.65 19.89 -4.21
N LEU A 162 44.67 19.84 -5.54
CA LEU A 162 45.86 20.13 -6.31
C LEU A 162 46.17 21.61 -6.08
N GLU A 163 47.09 21.91 -5.17
CA GLU A 163 47.78 23.19 -5.18
C GLU A 163 48.70 23.16 -6.40
N ILE A 164 48.35 24.01 -7.36
CA ILE A 164 49.20 24.33 -8.50
C ILE A 164 50.02 25.53 -8.02
N ASP A 165 51.25 25.28 -7.60
CA ASP A 165 52.22 26.35 -7.41
C ASP A 165 52.73 26.79 -8.80
N TYR A 166 52.62 28.09 -9.06
CA TYR A 166 53.14 28.78 -10.25
C TYR A 166 54.63 29.10 -10.09
#